data_AF-A0A7C5GG63-F1
#
_entry.id   AF-A0A7C5GG63-F1
#
_cell.length_a   1.000
_cell.length_b   1.000
_cell.length_c   1.000
_cell.angle_alpha   90.00
_cell.angle_beta   90.00
_cell.angle_gamma   90.00
#
_symmetry.space_group_name_H-M   'P 1'
#
loop_
_entity.id
_entity.type
_entity.pdbx_description
1 polymer ?
#
loop_
_entity_poly.entity_id
_entity_poly.type
_entity_poly.pdbx_seq_one_letter_code
_entity_poly.pdbx_strand_id
1 'polypeptide(L)'
;MSDKSHSTDTAPSLASIKQPGKWLVGYGRSFISAIPTLWLLVFFLIPFIVVAKISLSEPAIARPPYLPIWEWVDGALNISLNFGNYLFLLDDPLYVNAYIESVTIAALSTV
;
A
#
# COMPACT_ATOMS: atom_id res chain seq x y z
N MET A 1 54.13 -20.17 -64.25
CA MET A 1 53.89 -18.89 -63.55
C MET A 1 52.47 -18.93 -62.96
N SER A 2 52.22 -19.90 -62.08
CA SER A 2 51.97 -19.73 -60.63
C SER A 2 50.76 -18.87 -60.30
N ASP A 3 49.65 -19.60 -60.11
CA ASP A 3 48.51 -19.30 -59.24
C ASP A 3 48.86 -18.34 -58.08
N LYS A 4 48.06 -17.28 -57.94
CA LYS A 4 47.95 -16.45 -56.74
C LYS A 4 46.50 -16.01 -56.56
N SER A 5 45.74 -16.88 -55.90
CA SER A 5 45.11 -16.58 -54.61
C SER A 5 44.37 -15.25 -54.51
N HIS A 6 43.05 -15.35 -54.59
CA HIS A 6 42.13 -14.87 -53.56
C HIS A 6 42.77 -14.02 -52.44
N SER A 7 42.56 -12.70 -52.52
CA SER A 7 42.60 -11.81 -51.36
C SER A 7 41.24 -11.13 -51.27
N THR A 8 40.28 -11.87 -50.72
CA THR A 8 39.12 -11.26 -50.09
C THR A 8 39.64 -10.34 -49.00
N ASP A 9 39.55 -9.03 -49.22
CA ASP A 9 39.80 -8.03 -48.20
C ASP A 9 38.88 -8.30 -47.02
N THR A 10 39.45 -8.92 -46.00
CA THR A 10 38.85 -9.14 -44.70
C THR A 10 38.73 -7.79 -44.02
N ALA A 11 37.59 -7.12 -44.19
CA ALA A 11 37.18 -6.09 -43.26
C ALA A 11 37.24 -6.69 -41.84
N PRO A 12 37.89 -6.06 -40.85
CA PRO A 12 37.86 -6.55 -39.49
C PRO A 12 36.40 -6.59 -39.05
N SER A 13 35.89 -7.80 -38.78
CA SER A 13 34.60 -8.03 -38.14
C SER A 13 34.62 -7.25 -36.83
N LEU A 14 34.01 -6.06 -36.86
CA LEU A 14 33.89 -5.20 -35.69
C LEU A 14 33.05 -5.97 -34.68
N ALA A 15 33.78 -6.52 -33.71
CA ALA A 15 33.35 -7.14 -32.48
C ALA A 15 31.86 -6.96 -32.21
N SER A 16 31.14 -8.09 -32.24
CA SER A 16 29.78 -8.20 -31.73
C SER A 16 29.73 -7.59 -30.33
N ILE A 17 29.25 -6.34 -30.25
CA ILE A 17 28.98 -5.67 -28.98
C ILE A 17 27.83 -6.46 -28.36
N LYS A 18 28.17 -7.34 -27.43
CA LYS A 18 27.23 -8.12 -26.65
C LYS A 18 26.36 -7.14 -25.88
N GLN A 19 25.17 -6.85 -26.41
CA GLN A 19 24.21 -5.96 -25.76
C GLN A 19 23.96 -6.47 -24.34
N PRO A 20 24.14 -5.64 -23.28
CA PRO A 20 23.88 -6.08 -21.92
C PRO A 20 22.41 -6.52 -21.81
N GLY A 21 22.18 -7.67 -21.18
CA GLY A 21 20.89 -8.33 -21.14
C GLY A 21 19.79 -7.38 -20.65
N LYS A 22 18.71 -7.28 -21.45
CA LYS A 22 17.49 -6.46 -21.20
C LYS A 22 16.83 -6.69 -19.83
N TRP A 23 17.23 -7.76 -19.12
CA TRP A 23 16.67 -8.20 -17.85
C TRP A 23 17.00 -7.31 -16.64
N LEU A 24 18.06 -6.48 -16.70
CA LEU A 24 18.38 -5.53 -15.63
C LEU A 24 17.60 -4.20 -15.75
N VAL A 25 17.08 -3.87 -16.94
CA VAL A 25 16.38 -2.60 -17.20
C VAL A 25 14.92 -2.61 -16.71
N GLY A 26 14.31 -3.80 -16.57
CA GLY A 26 12.92 -3.94 -16.13
C GLY A 26 12.69 -3.62 -14.65
N TYR A 27 13.62 -4.02 -13.77
CA TYR A 27 13.46 -3.87 -12.32
C TYR A 27 13.83 -2.48 -11.80
N GLY A 28 14.81 -1.80 -12.42
CA GLY A 28 15.21 -0.45 -12.00
C GLY A 28 14.08 0.57 -12.11
N ARG A 29 13.27 0.52 -13.17
CA ARG A 29 12.17 1.49 -13.38
C ARG A 29 11.04 1.35 -12.36
N SER A 30 10.70 0.13 -11.95
CA SER A 30 9.64 -0.11 -10.97
C SER A 30 10.06 0.32 -9.56
N PHE A 31 11.32 0.11 -9.18
CA PHE A 31 11.84 0.59 -7.88
C PHE A 31 11.85 2.12 -7.79
N ILE A 32 12.16 2.82 -8.89
CA ILE A 32 12.17 4.29 -8.94
C ILE A 32 10.76 4.86 -8.72
N SER A 33 9.72 4.23 -9.25
CA SER A 33 8.33 4.65 -9.01
C SER A 33 7.76 4.15 -7.68
N ALA A 34 8.18 2.96 -7.22
CA ALA A 34 7.66 2.36 -6.00
C ALA A 34 8.05 3.14 -4.75
N ILE A 35 9.25 3.71 -4.70
CA ILE A 35 9.72 4.45 -3.51
C ILE A 35 8.82 5.67 -3.22
N PRO A 36 8.57 6.61 -4.17
CA PRO A 36 7.64 7.72 -3.94
C PRO A 36 6.20 7.26 -3.67
N THR A 37 5.71 6.25 -4.38
CA THR A 37 4.35 5.73 -4.18
C THR A 37 4.19 5.11 -2.79
N LEU A 38 5.15 4.32 -2.33
CA LEU A 38 5.15 3.73 -0.99
C LEU A 38 5.16 4.81 0.09
N TRP A 39 5.98 5.85 -0.10
CA TRP A 39 6.02 6.99 0.80
C TRP A 39 4.64 7.65 0.91
N LEU A 40 4.03 8.01 -0.23
CA LEU A 40 2.69 8.60 -0.24
C LEU A 40 1.64 7.67 0.36
N LEU A 41 1.73 6.37 0.09
CA LEU A 41 0.80 5.38 0.65
C LEU A 41 0.91 5.29 2.17
N VAL A 42 2.13 5.28 2.73
CA VAL A 42 2.31 5.28 4.19
C VAL A 42 1.73 6.54 4.81
N PHE A 43 2.05 7.72 4.26
CA PHE A 43 1.51 8.99 4.77
C PHE A 43 -0.01 9.10 4.59
N PHE A 44 -0.56 8.49 3.54
CA PHE A 44 -1.99 8.37 3.33
C PHE A 44 -2.63 7.44 4.37
N LEU A 45 -2.00 6.30 4.71
CA LEU A 45 -2.55 5.32 5.65
C LEU A 45 -2.45 5.75 7.12
N ILE A 46 -1.41 6.49 7.51
CA ILE A 46 -1.22 6.94 8.90
C ILE A 46 -2.50 7.52 9.54
N PRO A 47 -3.20 8.50 8.94
CA PRO A 47 -4.43 9.03 9.54
C PRO A 47 -5.52 7.97 9.70
N PHE A 48 -5.69 7.05 8.72
CA PHE A 48 -6.67 5.97 8.84
C PHE A 48 -6.31 4.97 9.94
N ILE A 49 -5.03 4.64 10.11
CA ILE A 49 -4.56 3.76 11.19
C ILE A 49 -4.85 4.40 12.55
N VAL A 50 -4.66 5.72 12.68
CA VAL A 50 -4.99 6.43 13.92
C VAL A 50 -6.49 6.37 14.21
N VAL A 51 -7.34 6.61 13.20
CA VAL A 51 -8.80 6.52 13.36
C VAL A 51 -9.23 5.10 13.70
N ALA A 52 -8.67 4.08 13.04
CA ALA A 52 -8.95 2.67 13.31
C ALA A 52 -8.52 2.26 14.73
N LYS A 53 -7.39 2.78 15.22
CA LYS A 53 -6.95 2.56 16.60
C LYS A 53 -7.94 3.14 17.61
N ILE A 54 -8.48 4.33 17.33
CA ILE A 54 -9.44 5.00 18.20
C ILE A 54 -10.80 4.31 18.14
N SER A 55 -11.27 3.89 16.96
CA SER A 55 -12.57 3.22 16.82
C SER A 55 -12.63 1.87 17.54
N LEU A 56 -11.49 1.20 17.71
CA LEU A 56 -11.35 -0.05 18.46
C LEU A 56 -10.97 0.17 19.93
N SER A 57 -10.77 1.40 20.38
CA SER A 57 -10.42 1.73 21.76
C SER A 57 -11.65 2.01 22.63
N GLU A 58 -11.48 1.82 23.95
CA GLU A 58 -12.46 2.25 24.93
C GLU A 58 -12.40 3.78 25.12
N PRO A 59 -13.53 4.51 25.01
CA PRO A 59 -13.58 5.93 25.38
C PRO A 59 -13.41 6.11 26.88
N ALA A 60 -12.55 7.04 27.29
CA ALA A 60 -12.31 7.35 28.69
C ALA A 60 -12.50 8.84 28.97
N ILE A 61 -13.09 9.17 30.12
CA ILE A 61 -13.14 10.55 30.64
C ILE A 61 -11.78 10.87 31.27
N ALA A 62 -10.75 10.89 30.43
CA ALA A 62 -9.36 11.13 30.82
C ALA A 62 -8.63 11.91 29.71
N ARG A 63 -7.36 12.23 29.96
CA ARG A 63 -6.44 12.73 28.94
C ARG A 63 -5.29 11.73 28.82
N PRO A 64 -5.13 11.01 27.70
CA PRO A 64 -5.94 11.04 26.46
C PRO A 64 -7.38 10.53 26.63
N PRO A 65 -8.34 10.93 25.77
CA PRO A 65 -9.76 10.57 25.86
C PRO A 65 -10.08 9.13 25.39
N TYR A 66 -9.05 8.28 25.24
CA TYR A 66 -9.16 6.89 24.82
C TYR A 66 -8.12 6.06 25.55
N LEU A 67 -8.47 4.82 25.88
CA LEU A 67 -7.51 3.88 26.49
C LEU A 67 -6.58 3.28 25.42
N PRO A 68 -5.31 2.98 25.78
CA PRO A 68 -4.43 2.20 24.92
C PRO A 68 -5.03 0.82 24.61
N ILE A 69 -4.99 0.42 23.34
CA ILE A 69 -5.45 -0.92 22.92
C ILE A 69 -4.42 -2.02 23.17
N TRP A 70 -3.19 -1.65 23.53
CA TRP A 70 -2.17 -2.56 24.04
C TRP A 70 -1.33 -1.90 25.12
N GLU A 71 -0.95 -2.68 26.12
CA GLU A 71 -0.08 -2.26 27.20
C GLU A 71 0.85 -3.40 27.62
N TRP A 72 2.03 -3.04 28.10
CA TRP A 72 3.00 -3.98 28.64
C TRP A 72 3.02 -3.81 30.16
N VAL A 73 2.54 -4.82 30.88
CA VAL A 73 2.42 -4.80 32.35
C VAL A 73 2.97 -6.11 32.90
N ASP A 74 3.87 -6.03 33.88
CA ASP A 74 4.47 -7.18 34.57
C ASP A 74 5.06 -8.27 33.64
N GLY A 75 5.62 -7.85 32.50
CA GLY A 75 6.21 -8.78 31.52
C GLY A 75 5.22 -9.41 30.55
N ALA A 76 3.94 -9.06 30.63
CA ALA A 76 2.89 -9.53 29.73
C ALA A 76 2.39 -8.41 28.80
N LEU A 77 2.09 -8.78 27.56
CA LEU A 77 1.39 -7.93 26.59
C LEU A 77 -0.11 -8.12 26.75
N ASN A 78 -0.81 -7.10 27.23
CA ASN A 78 -2.27 -7.06 27.24
C ASN A 78 -2.77 -6.34 26.00
N ILE A 79 -3.81 -6.88 25.36
CA ILE A 79 -4.46 -6.29 24.19
C ILE A 79 -5.96 -6.20 24.49
N SER A 80 -6.52 -5.00 24.37
CA SER A 80 -7.94 -4.73 24.60
C SER A 80 -8.55 -4.07 23.37
N LEU A 81 -9.60 -4.69 22.82
CA LEU A 81 -10.31 -4.21 21.62
C LEU A 81 -11.79 -4.08 21.95
N ASN A 82 -12.35 -2.88 21.79
CA ASN A 82 -13.77 -2.61 21.97
C ASN A 82 -14.49 -2.66 20.61
N PHE A 83 -15.17 -3.79 20.35
CA PHE A 83 -16.06 -3.95 19.20
C PHE A 83 -17.49 -3.44 19.47
N GLY A 84 -17.83 -3.15 20.73
CA GLY A 84 -19.11 -2.57 21.12
C GLY A 84 -19.38 -1.23 20.44
N ASN A 85 -18.34 -0.44 20.17
CA ASN A 85 -18.42 0.79 19.38
C ASN A 85 -19.08 0.58 18.01
N TYR A 86 -18.84 -0.55 17.35
CA TYR A 86 -19.43 -0.88 16.05
C TYR A 86 -20.82 -1.50 16.19
N LEU A 87 -21.01 -2.38 17.17
CA LEU A 87 -22.31 -3.00 17.43
C LEU A 87 -23.37 -1.94 17.78
N PHE A 88 -23.00 -0.94 18.57
CA PHE A 88 -23.87 0.19 18.89
C PHE A 88 -24.41 0.90 17.64
N LEU A 89 -23.57 1.09 16.61
CA LEU A 89 -23.98 1.74 15.36
C LEU A 89 -24.93 0.86 14.52
N LEU A 90 -24.84 -0.46 14.65
CA LEU A 90 -25.69 -1.41 13.93
C LEU A 90 -27.02 -1.66 14.65
N ASP A 91 -27.04 -1.58 15.97
CA ASP A 91 -28.24 -1.79 16.78
C ASP A 91 -29.14 -0.54 16.82
N ASP A 92 -28.58 0.66 16.65
CA ASP A 92 -29.35 1.90 16.66
C ASP A 92 -30.09 2.12 15.32
N PRO A 93 -31.44 2.11 15.31
CA PRO A 93 -32.23 2.30 14.09
C PRO A 93 -31.93 3.62 13.37
N LEU A 94 -31.56 4.67 14.10
CA LEU A 94 -31.25 5.97 13.51
C LEU A 94 -30.03 5.87 12.57
N TYR A 95 -28.97 5.20 13.02
CA TYR A 95 -27.72 5.05 12.26
C TYR A 95 -27.92 4.12 11.06
N VAL A 96 -28.61 3.01 11.24
CA VAL A 96 -28.90 2.07 10.15
C VAL A 96 -29.75 2.72 9.06
N ASN A 97 -30.82 3.42 9.47
CA ASN A 97 -31.69 4.12 8.51
C ASN A 97 -30.92 5.20 7.76
N ALA A 98 -30.12 6.02 8.45
CA ALA A 98 -29.30 7.05 7.83
C ALA A 98 -28.28 6.45 6.82
N TYR A 99 -27.70 5.28 7.13
CA TYR A 99 -26.78 4.58 6.25
C TYR A 99 -27.48 4.10 4.97
N ILE A 100 -28.65 3.45 5.09
CA ILE A 100 -29.43 2.98 3.94
C ILE A 100 -29.89 4.13 3.05
N GLU A 101 -30.38 5.22 3.64
CA GLU A 101 -30.78 6.42 2.90
C GLU A 101 -29.59 7.02 2.13
N SER A 102 -28.42 7.12 2.78
CA SER A 102 -27.21 7.63 2.13
C SER A 102 -26.80 6.78 0.92
N VAL A 103 -26.84 5.45 1.05
CA VAL A 103 -26.53 4.52 -0.05
C VAL A 103 -27.56 4.62 -1.16
N THR A 104 -28.84 4.73 -0.82
CA THR A 104 -29.95 4.86 -1.79
C THR A 104 -29.81 6.13 -2.60
N ILE A 105 -29.59 7.27 -1.94
CA ILE A 105 -29.38 8.56 -2.61
C ILE A 105 -28.15 8.50 -3.51
N ALA A 106 -27.01 8.01 -3.01
CA ALA A 106 -25.78 7.90 -3.79
C ALA A 106 -25.96 7.02 -5.04
N ALA A 107 -26.67 5.90 -4.91
CA ALA A 107 -26.94 5.00 -6.03
C ALA A 107 -27.84 5.65 -7.09
N LEU A 108 -28.90 6.35 -6.66
CA LEU A 108 -29.83 7.04 -7.56
C LEU A 108 -29.21 8.29 -8.21
N SER A 109 -28.31 8.99 -7.52
CA SER A 109 -27.70 10.23 -8.01
C SER A 109 -26.50 10.02 -8.93
N THR A 110 -25.93 8.82 -8.97
CA THR A 110 -24.71 8.53 -9.74
C THR A 110 -24.99 8.18 -11.21
N VAL A 111 -26.21 7.74 -11.54
CA VAL A 111 -26.66 7.40 -12.90
C VAL A 111 -27.20 8.62 -13.62
#